data_AF-A0A4R2MVS6-F1
#
_entry.id   AF-A0A4R2MVS6-F1
#
_cell.length_a   1.000
_cell.length_b   1.000
_cell.length_c   1.000
_cell.angle_alpha   90.00
_cell.angle_beta   90.00
_cell.angle_gamma   90.00
#
_symmetry.space_group_name_H-M   'P 1'
#
loop_
_entity.id
_entity.type
_entity.pdbx_description
1 polymer ?
#
loop_
_entity_poly.entity_id
_entity_poly.type
_entity_poly.pdbx_seq_one_letter_code
_entity_poly.pdbx_strand_id
1 'polypeptide(L)'
;MPKPYEFLTEEELVQRLGDTNTINSAKTFFAQQSPSILAVVTTGVSGNTFRAFRNLPVKPSETFRTWATNYIENTFLILSTISDSHSYAKYVHDATNNLCLEWKRITGSDMGYGRGAKLFNLVLKKFACLSSLSKEQRSTLVDFQHVPLDSYTIIGLRSIAPRLSIPKNATMKFVETPAQYENIQAVIRAITKKAGVPPIYYDVLAWDSRH
;
A
#
# COMPACT_ATOMS: atom_id res chain seq x y z
N MET A 1 -20.20 -5.51 -2.55
CA MET A 1 -18.75 -5.81 -2.61
C MET A 1 -18.52 -7.11 -1.87
N PRO A 2 -17.69 -8.04 -2.37
CA PRO A 2 -17.36 -9.29 -1.70
C PRO A 2 -16.72 -9.03 -0.33
N LYS A 3 -16.88 -10.00 0.58
CA LYS A 3 -16.37 -9.89 1.95
C LYS A 3 -14.86 -10.13 1.98
N PRO A 4 -14.10 -9.38 2.79
CA PRO A 4 -12.71 -9.72 3.11
C PRO A 4 -12.58 -11.15 3.60
N TYR A 5 -11.54 -11.85 3.14
CA TYR A 5 -11.17 -13.16 3.65
C TYR A 5 -10.35 -13.00 4.93
N GLU A 6 -10.76 -13.64 6.01
CA GLU A 6 -10.04 -13.69 7.29
C GLU A 6 -9.25 -15.00 7.35
N PHE A 7 -7.91 -14.93 7.36
CA PHE A 7 -7.06 -16.10 7.53
C PHE A 7 -7.16 -16.59 8.97
N LEU A 8 -7.35 -17.90 9.17
CA LEU A 8 -7.60 -18.46 10.50
C LEU A 8 -6.31 -18.74 11.27
N THR A 9 -5.25 -19.09 10.55
CA THR A 9 -3.93 -19.43 11.11
C THR A 9 -2.81 -18.76 10.33
N GLU A 10 -1.66 -18.57 10.99
CA GLU A 10 -0.50 -18.01 10.31
C GLU A 10 0.04 -18.98 9.25
N GLU A 11 -0.01 -20.28 9.53
CA GLU A 11 0.39 -21.36 8.64
C GLU A 11 -0.41 -21.36 7.34
N GLU A 12 -1.74 -21.16 7.42
CA GLU A 12 -2.60 -21.02 6.26
C GLU A 12 -2.15 -19.84 5.37
N LEU A 13 -1.87 -18.68 5.99
CA LEU A 13 -1.46 -17.50 5.24
C LEU A 13 -0.07 -17.70 4.61
N VAL A 14 0.88 -18.30 5.34
CA VAL A 14 2.21 -18.64 4.81
C VAL A 14 2.11 -19.59 3.63
N GLN A 15 1.29 -20.64 3.74
CA GLN A 15 1.07 -21.59 2.64
C GLN A 15 0.50 -20.88 1.41
N ARG A 16 -0.57 -20.10 1.56
CA ARG A 16 -1.20 -19.39 0.45
C ARG A 16 -0.31 -18.32 -0.19
N LEU A 17 0.55 -17.67 0.58
CA LEU A 17 1.55 -16.75 0.04
C LEU A 17 2.61 -17.48 -0.82
N GLY A 18 2.90 -18.74 -0.49
CA GLY A 18 3.80 -19.61 -1.25
C GLY A 18 3.15 -20.30 -2.45
N ASP A 19 1.83 -20.23 -2.61
CA ASP A 19 1.13 -20.87 -3.71
C ASP A 19 1.55 -20.30 -5.07
N THR A 20 1.79 -21.19 -6.03
CA THR A 20 2.21 -20.84 -7.39
C THR A 20 1.30 -19.80 -8.04
N ASN A 21 -0.02 -19.90 -7.81
CA ASN A 21 -0.99 -18.94 -8.35
C ASN A 21 -0.78 -17.54 -7.79
N THR A 22 -0.62 -17.40 -6.48
CA THR A 22 -0.38 -16.11 -5.82
C THR A 22 0.94 -15.48 -6.26
N ILE A 23 2.00 -16.30 -6.34
CA ILE A 23 3.30 -15.87 -6.84
C ILE A 23 3.19 -15.40 -8.29
N ASN A 24 2.49 -16.14 -9.16
CA ASN A 24 2.31 -15.80 -10.57
C ASN A 24 1.45 -14.56 -10.76
N SER A 25 0.38 -14.38 -9.99
CA SER A 25 -0.42 -13.15 -9.98
C SER A 25 0.43 -11.93 -9.63
N ALA A 26 1.23 -12.03 -8.57
CA ALA A 26 2.10 -10.93 -8.13
C ALA A 26 3.19 -10.63 -9.18
N LYS A 27 3.87 -11.66 -9.70
CA LYS A 27 4.85 -11.50 -10.79
C LYS A 27 4.24 -10.87 -12.03
N THR A 28 3.05 -11.32 -12.43
CA THR A 28 2.30 -10.74 -13.57
C THR A 28 1.99 -9.26 -13.33
N PHE A 29 1.57 -8.90 -12.12
CA PHE A 29 1.35 -7.50 -11.76
C PHE A 29 2.64 -6.67 -11.91
N PHE A 30 3.75 -7.12 -11.33
CA PHE A 30 5.02 -6.37 -11.37
C PHE A 30 5.77 -6.45 -12.70
N ALA A 31 5.39 -7.34 -13.60
CA ALA A 31 5.89 -7.37 -14.99
C ALA A 31 5.32 -6.24 -15.85
N GLN A 32 4.21 -5.62 -15.43
CA GLN A 32 3.62 -4.48 -16.12
C GLN A 32 4.61 -3.32 -16.26
N GLN A 33 4.35 -2.47 -17.25
CA GLN A 33 5.13 -1.28 -17.54
C GLN A 33 4.25 -0.04 -17.45
N SER A 34 4.73 0.97 -16.73
CA SER A 34 4.12 2.29 -16.66
C SER A 34 5.07 3.28 -17.32
N PRO A 35 4.65 3.98 -18.39
CA PRO A 35 5.57 4.79 -19.20
C PRO A 35 6.03 6.08 -18.52
N SER A 36 5.33 6.54 -17.48
CA SER A 36 5.61 7.81 -16.80
C SER A 36 5.10 7.83 -15.36
N ILE A 37 5.58 8.79 -14.58
CA ILE A 37 5.07 9.05 -13.21
C ILE A 37 3.58 9.37 -13.24
N LEU A 38 3.12 10.17 -14.20
CA LEU A 38 1.69 10.47 -14.36
C LEU A 38 0.86 9.20 -14.59
N ALA A 39 1.36 8.25 -15.39
CA ALA A 39 0.69 6.96 -15.60
C ALA A 39 0.67 6.12 -14.31
N VAL A 40 1.77 6.08 -13.56
CA VAL A 40 1.86 5.43 -12.24
C VAL A 40 0.79 5.98 -11.29
N VAL A 41 0.71 7.30 -11.15
CA VAL A 41 -0.22 7.97 -10.23
C VAL A 41 -1.68 7.78 -10.66
N THR A 42 -1.96 7.90 -11.96
CA THR A 42 -3.32 7.79 -12.50
C THR A 42 -3.88 6.38 -12.40
N THR A 43 -3.04 5.37 -12.65
CA THR A 43 -3.44 3.95 -12.66
C THR A 43 -3.24 3.24 -11.31
N GLY A 44 -2.39 3.77 -10.43
CA GLY A 44 -2.14 3.21 -9.10
C GLY A 44 -3.32 3.37 -8.15
N VAL A 45 -4.10 4.45 -8.28
CA VAL A 45 -5.28 4.70 -7.44
C VAL A 45 -6.55 4.84 -8.26
N SER A 46 -7.43 3.85 -8.13
CA SER A 46 -8.75 3.86 -8.78
C SER A 46 -9.69 4.90 -8.15
N GLY A 47 -10.63 5.41 -8.96
CA GLY A 47 -11.61 6.41 -8.54
C GLY A 47 -12.46 6.00 -7.34
N ASN A 48 -12.76 4.71 -7.19
CA ASN A 48 -13.54 4.19 -6.06
C ASN A 48 -12.88 4.42 -4.69
N THR A 49 -11.55 4.52 -4.66
CA THR A 49 -10.79 4.79 -3.43
C THR A 49 -11.12 6.16 -2.85
N PHE A 50 -11.48 7.13 -3.71
CA PHE A 50 -11.79 8.49 -3.29
C PHE A 50 -13.20 8.69 -2.73
N ARG A 51 -14.05 7.66 -2.77
CA ARG A 51 -15.43 7.73 -2.23
C ARG A 51 -15.47 8.10 -0.74
N ALA A 52 -14.42 7.73 0.00
CA ALA A 52 -14.24 8.07 1.42
C ALA A 52 -14.02 9.57 1.68
N PHE A 53 -13.78 10.35 0.64
CA PHE A 53 -13.49 11.79 0.68
C PHE A 53 -14.53 12.60 -0.11
N ARG A 54 -15.77 12.10 -0.21
CA ARG A 54 -16.88 12.85 -0.82
C ARG A 54 -17.19 14.13 -0.03
N ASN A 55 -17.84 15.09 -0.69
CA ASN A 55 -18.31 16.36 -0.11
C ASN A 55 -17.18 17.32 0.32
N LEU A 56 -16.05 17.29 -0.40
CA LEU A 56 -14.99 18.27 -0.26
C LEU A 56 -15.19 19.44 -1.25
N PRO A 57 -14.64 20.63 -0.96
CA PRO A 57 -14.75 21.79 -1.85
C PRO A 57 -14.00 21.62 -3.18
N VAL A 58 -13.19 20.56 -3.30
CA VAL A 58 -12.36 20.23 -4.45
C VAL A 58 -12.56 18.77 -4.86
N LYS A 59 -12.17 18.42 -6.08
CA LYS A 59 -12.23 17.04 -6.57
C LYS A 59 -11.11 16.19 -5.94
N PRO A 60 -11.44 15.25 -5.03
CA PRO A 60 -10.42 14.56 -4.21
C PRO A 60 -9.37 13.80 -5.03
N SER A 61 -9.80 13.20 -6.14
CA SER A 61 -8.91 12.46 -7.03
C SER A 61 -7.91 13.37 -7.74
N GLU A 62 -8.32 14.57 -8.14
CA GLU A 62 -7.44 15.52 -8.82
C GLU A 62 -6.42 16.09 -7.82
N THR A 63 -6.89 16.53 -6.66
CA THR A 63 -6.03 17.02 -5.58
C THR A 63 -4.96 16.01 -5.19
N PHE A 64 -5.34 14.75 -4.97
CA PHE A 64 -4.36 13.70 -4.64
C PHE A 64 -3.39 13.44 -5.78
N ARG A 65 -3.87 13.34 -7.03
CA ARG A 65 -3.01 13.02 -8.18
C ARG A 65 -2.01 14.14 -8.45
N THR A 66 -2.42 15.40 -8.37
CA THR A 66 -1.52 16.54 -8.47
C THR A 66 -0.44 16.49 -7.39
N TRP A 67 -0.83 16.26 -6.13
CA TRP A 67 0.14 16.10 -5.05
C TRP A 67 1.11 14.94 -5.30
N ALA A 68 0.59 13.75 -5.63
CA ALA A 68 1.39 12.54 -5.76
C ALA A 68 2.38 12.62 -6.93
N THR A 69 1.97 13.21 -8.06
CA THR A 69 2.87 13.45 -9.20
C THR A 69 4.01 14.38 -8.80
N ASN A 70 3.69 15.56 -8.25
CA ASN A 70 4.70 16.53 -7.84
C ASN A 70 5.65 15.98 -6.77
N TYR A 71 5.11 15.25 -5.78
CA TYR A 71 5.91 14.66 -4.71
C TYR A 71 6.90 13.65 -5.29
N ILE A 72 6.43 12.70 -6.11
CA ILE A 72 7.30 11.66 -6.69
C ILE A 72 8.32 12.26 -7.66
N GLU A 73 7.96 13.27 -8.46
CA GLU A 73 8.92 13.95 -9.33
C GLU A 73 10.05 14.60 -8.52
N ASN A 74 9.69 15.33 -7.44
CA ASN A 74 10.67 15.99 -6.58
C ASN A 74 11.54 15.00 -5.79
N THR A 75 11.01 13.83 -5.44
CA THR A 75 11.72 12.82 -4.65
C THR A 75 12.14 11.60 -5.45
N PHE A 76 12.13 11.68 -6.79
CA PHE A 76 12.41 10.54 -7.66
C PHE A 76 13.77 9.91 -7.39
N LEU A 77 14.81 10.74 -7.26
CA LEU A 77 16.16 10.26 -7.01
C LEU A 77 16.25 9.54 -5.66
N ILE A 78 15.60 10.08 -4.62
CA ILE A 78 15.54 9.44 -3.30
C ILE A 78 14.87 8.08 -3.43
N LEU A 79 13.65 8.04 -3.96
CA LEU A 79 12.87 6.81 -4.06
C LEU A 79 13.56 5.73 -4.90
N SER A 80 14.21 6.12 -6.01
CA SER A 80 14.89 5.18 -6.92
C SER A 80 16.26 4.70 -6.42
N THR A 81 16.79 5.29 -5.34
CA THR A 81 18.10 4.92 -4.76
C THR A 81 18.01 4.36 -3.34
N ILE A 82 16.79 4.23 -2.78
CA ILE A 82 16.58 3.55 -1.49
C ILE A 82 17.12 2.12 -1.57
N SER A 83 18.03 1.80 -0.66
CA SER A 83 18.74 0.53 -0.61
C SER A 83 18.37 -0.34 0.59
N ASP A 84 17.56 0.17 1.51
CA ASP A 84 17.16 -0.55 2.72
C ASP A 84 15.71 -0.27 3.14
N SER A 85 15.16 -1.23 3.88
CA SER A 85 13.76 -1.19 4.32
C SER A 85 13.44 -0.08 5.34
N HIS A 86 14.43 0.39 6.12
CA HIS A 86 14.21 1.45 7.11
C HIS A 86 14.09 2.81 6.41
N SER A 87 14.98 3.10 5.46
CA SER A 87 14.89 4.27 4.59
C SER A 87 13.59 4.28 3.79
N TYR A 88 13.15 3.13 3.30
CA TYR A 88 11.83 3.00 2.66
C TYR A 88 10.68 3.35 3.60
N ALA A 89 10.67 2.78 4.81
CA ALA A 89 9.62 3.05 5.80
C ALA A 89 9.57 4.53 6.18
N LYS A 90 10.73 5.16 6.38
CA LYS A 90 10.85 6.59 6.62
C LYS A 90 10.30 7.42 5.46
N TYR A 91 10.64 7.07 4.22
CA TYR A 91 10.10 7.74 3.03
C TYR A 91 8.57 7.69 2.96
N VAL A 92 7.97 6.54 3.25
CA VAL A 92 6.50 6.38 3.30
C VAL A 92 5.90 7.25 4.41
N HIS A 93 6.52 7.29 5.60
CA HIS A 93 6.07 8.11 6.71
C HIS A 93 6.10 9.60 6.38
N ASP A 94 7.24 10.10 5.89
CA ASP A 94 7.44 11.51 5.54
C ASP A 94 6.45 11.94 4.44
N ALA A 95 6.26 11.10 3.41
CA ALA A 95 5.30 11.35 2.35
C ALA A 95 3.85 11.35 2.86
N THR A 96 3.51 10.45 3.78
CA THR A 96 2.17 10.38 4.37
C THR A 96 1.86 11.63 5.18
N ASN A 97 2.81 12.10 6.00
CA ASN A 97 2.64 13.34 6.77
C ASN A 97 2.50 14.54 5.84
N ASN A 98 3.34 14.62 4.79
CA ASN A 98 3.25 15.68 3.80
C ASN A 98 1.88 15.69 3.10
N LEU A 99 1.38 14.53 2.67
CA LEU A 99 0.03 14.40 2.10
C LEU A 99 -1.05 14.88 3.07
N CYS A 100 -1.01 14.44 4.33
CA CYS A 100 -2.03 14.82 5.31
C CYS A 100 -2.05 16.34 5.56
N LEU A 101 -0.88 16.96 5.66
CA LEU A 101 -0.74 18.41 5.80
C LEU A 101 -1.28 19.16 4.58
N GLU A 102 -0.87 18.76 3.38
CA GLU A 102 -1.29 19.40 2.15
C GLU A 102 -2.79 19.22 1.89
N TRP A 103 -3.31 18.03 2.20
CA TRP A 103 -4.73 17.75 2.12
C TRP A 103 -5.54 18.64 3.05
N LYS A 104 -5.11 18.81 4.31
CA LYS A 104 -5.77 19.68 5.28
C LYS A 104 -5.75 21.13 4.80
N ARG A 105 -4.62 21.58 4.25
CA ARG A 105 -4.45 22.93 3.70
C ARG A 105 -5.42 23.21 2.54
N ILE A 106 -5.56 22.29 1.60
CA ILE A 106 -6.40 22.47 0.40
C ILE A 106 -7.89 22.26 0.70
N THR A 107 -8.22 21.26 1.50
CA THR A 107 -9.61 20.79 1.64
C THR A 107 -10.29 21.26 2.93
N GLY A 108 -9.52 21.81 3.88
CA GLY A 108 -9.99 22.10 5.24
C GLY A 108 -10.29 20.86 6.09
N SER A 109 -10.16 19.65 5.53
CA SER A 109 -10.57 18.39 6.16
C SER A 109 -9.37 17.49 6.47
N ASP A 110 -9.48 16.69 7.53
CA ASP A 110 -8.43 15.74 7.90
C ASP A 110 -8.56 14.42 7.12
N MET A 111 -7.46 14.02 6.48
CA MET A 111 -7.34 12.72 5.81
C MET A 111 -7.11 11.59 6.81
N GLY A 112 -6.39 11.81 7.91
CA GLY A 112 -5.94 10.76 8.82
C GLY A 112 -4.85 9.85 8.22
N TYR A 113 -3.92 9.44 9.06
CA TYR A 113 -2.69 8.76 8.66
C TYR A 113 -2.95 7.48 7.85
N GLY A 114 -3.82 6.58 8.33
CA GLY A 114 -4.09 5.31 7.65
C GLY A 114 -4.60 5.46 6.23
N ARG A 115 -5.45 6.47 5.97
CA ARG A 115 -5.97 6.74 4.62
C ARG A 115 -4.89 7.34 3.71
N GLY A 116 -4.08 8.26 4.22
CA GLY A 116 -2.95 8.84 3.49
C GLY A 116 -1.91 7.79 3.12
N ALA A 117 -1.48 6.99 4.10
CA ALA A 117 -0.55 5.90 3.89
C ALA A 117 -1.09 4.89 2.87
N LYS A 118 -2.37 4.52 2.94
CA LYS A 118 -2.99 3.63 1.94
C LYS A 118 -2.86 4.21 0.53
N LEU A 119 -3.31 5.46 0.33
CA LEU A 119 -3.30 6.09 -0.98
C LEU A 119 -1.90 6.16 -1.57
N PHE A 120 -0.92 6.54 -0.76
CA PHE A 120 0.46 6.62 -1.24
C PHE A 120 1.06 5.25 -1.54
N ASN A 121 0.83 4.23 -0.70
CA ASN A 121 1.33 2.88 -0.97
C ASN A 121 0.72 2.25 -2.23
N LEU A 122 -0.51 2.59 -2.59
CA LEU A 122 -1.09 2.19 -3.89
C LEU A 122 -0.31 2.80 -5.07
N VAL A 123 0.13 4.05 -4.94
CA VAL A 123 1.00 4.69 -5.94
C VAL A 123 2.37 4.02 -5.96
N LEU A 124 2.99 3.77 -4.80
CA LEU A 124 4.31 3.13 -4.72
C LEU A 124 4.30 1.71 -5.29
N LYS A 125 3.23 0.93 -5.04
CA LYS A 125 3.01 -0.38 -5.66
C LYS A 125 3.14 -0.28 -7.17
N LYS A 126 2.49 0.72 -7.78
CA LYS A 126 2.55 0.95 -9.24
C LYS A 126 3.87 1.60 -9.68
N PHE A 127 4.54 2.35 -8.81
CA PHE A 127 5.85 2.97 -9.11
C PHE A 127 6.92 1.92 -9.42
N ALA A 128 6.90 0.76 -8.76
CA ALA A 128 7.79 -0.35 -9.14
C ALA A 128 7.60 -0.84 -10.59
N CYS A 129 6.46 -0.54 -11.23
CA CYS A 129 6.22 -0.83 -12.64
C CYS A 129 6.73 0.26 -13.59
N LEU A 130 7.33 1.35 -13.10
CA LEU A 130 7.81 2.46 -13.94
C LEU A 130 8.93 1.99 -14.87
N SER A 131 8.82 2.32 -16.16
CA SER A 131 9.71 1.82 -17.21
C SER A 131 11.12 2.40 -17.16
N SER A 132 11.33 3.53 -16.50
CA SER A 132 12.67 4.13 -16.32
C SER A 132 13.48 3.50 -15.19
N LEU A 133 12.88 2.61 -14.37
CA LEU A 133 13.61 1.90 -13.32
C LEU A 133 14.39 0.73 -13.91
N SER A 134 15.62 0.53 -13.42
CA SER A 134 16.39 -0.68 -13.70
C SER A 134 15.71 -1.91 -13.08
N LYS A 135 16.14 -3.12 -13.49
CA LYS A 135 15.63 -4.37 -12.91
C LYS A 135 15.96 -4.48 -11.42
N GLU A 136 17.15 -4.02 -11.03
CA GLU A 136 17.65 -4.02 -9.67
C GLU A 136 16.86 -3.05 -8.79
N GLN A 137 16.60 -1.83 -9.29
CA GLN A 137 15.76 -0.85 -8.61
C GLN A 137 14.34 -1.39 -8.41
N ARG A 138 13.76 -2.00 -9.46
CA ARG A 138 12.44 -2.63 -9.38
C ARG A 138 12.40 -3.72 -8.33
N SER A 139 13.35 -4.65 -8.35
CA SER A 139 13.42 -5.76 -7.39
C SER A 139 13.51 -5.23 -5.95
N THR A 140 14.43 -4.30 -5.72
CA THR A 140 14.66 -3.66 -4.42
C THR A 140 13.39 -3.00 -3.88
N LEU A 141 12.68 -2.25 -4.73
CA LEU A 141 11.44 -1.59 -4.35
C LEU A 141 10.32 -2.58 -4.03
N VAL A 142 10.19 -3.65 -4.81
CA VAL A 142 9.18 -4.71 -4.54
C VAL A 142 9.44 -5.36 -3.18
N ASP A 143 10.71 -5.62 -2.84
CA ASP A 143 11.10 -6.24 -1.58
C ASP A 143 10.81 -5.36 -0.35
N PHE A 144 10.82 -4.04 -0.52
CA PHE A 144 10.61 -3.08 0.58
C PHE A 144 9.17 -2.60 0.72
N GLN A 145 8.36 -2.71 -0.33
CA GLN A 145 7.03 -2.14 -0.40
C GLN A 145 6.15 -2.51 0.79
N HIS A 146 5.54 -1.49 1.38
CA HIS A 146 4.51 -1.65 2.39
C HIS A 146 3.18 -2.02 1.72
N VAL A 147 2.38 -2.83 2.41
CA VAL A 147 1.05 -3.21 1.93
C VAL A 147 0.07 -2.03 2.11
N PRO A 148 -0.69 -1.63 1.07
CA PRO A 148 -1.80 -0.70 1.24
C PRO A 148 -2.84 -1.26 2.21
N LEU A 149 -2.99 -0.63 3.37
CA LEU A 149 -3.89 -1.12 4.42
C LEU A 149 -5.34 -0.71 4.16
N ASP A 150 -6.20 -1.70 3.94
CA ASP A 150 -7.64 -1.52 3.82
C ASP A 150 -8.42 -2.67 4.43
N SER A 151 -9.74 -2.72 4.24
CA SER A 151 -10.55 -3.77 4.86
C SER A 151 -10.10 -5.18 4.48
N TYR A 152 -9.60 -5.40 3.27
CA TYR A 152 -9.17 -6.73 2.83
C TYR A 152 -7.88 -7.15 3.52
N THR A 153 -6.87 -6.28 3.50
CA THR A 153 -5.55 -6.56 4.09
C THR A 153 -5.57 -6.48 5.63
N ILE A 154 -6.41 -5.64 6.22
CA ILE A 154 -6.53 -5.54 7.68
C ILE A 154 -7.32 -6.73 8.24
N ILE A 155 -8.50 -7.04 7.70
CA ILE A 155 -9.34 -8.13 8.24
C ILE A 155 -8.66 -9.49 8.05
N GLY A 156 -7.87 -9.68 6.99
CA GLY A 156 -7.08 -10.89 6.80
C GLY A 156 -6.18 -11.23 7.98
N LEU A 157 -5.68 -10.24 8.72
CA LEU A 157 -4.78 -10.45 9.85
C LEU A 157 -5.50 -10.66 11.20
N ARG A 158 -6.84 -10.55 11.23
CA ARG A 158 -7.60 -10.43 12.48
C ARG A 158 -7.41 -11.62 13.42
N SER A 159 -7.57 -12.85 12.92
CA SER A 159 -7.43 -14.06 13.76
C SER A 159 -5.98 -14.40 14.07
N ILE A 160 -5.05 -14.10 13.16
CA ILE A 160 -3.62 -14.47 13.30
C ILE A 160 -2.80 -13.46 14.11
N ALA A 161 -3.30 -12.23 14.28
CA ALA A 161 -2.61 -11.17 15.02
C ALA A 161 -3.54 -10.52 16.07
N PRO A 162 -4.01 -11.28 17.09
CA PRO A 162 -4.98 -10.79 18.07
C PRO A 162 -4.49 -9.56 18.85
N ARG A 163 -3.17 -9.42 19.04
CA ARG A 163 -2.54 -8.24 19.68
C ARG A 163 -2.86 -6.92 18.96
N LEU A 164 -3.18 -6.96 17.67
CA LEU A 164 -3.53 -5.77 16.89
C LEU A 164 -4.96 -5.30 17.19
N SER A 165 -5.78 -6.08 17.89
CA SER A 165 -7.17 -5.72 18.25
C SER A 165 -8.04 -5.30 17.05
N ILE A 166 -7.88 -6.00 15.92
CA ILE A 166 -8.58 -5.69 14.67
C ILE A 166 -10.08 -6.03 14.79
N PRO A 167 -11.00 -5.06 14.59
CA PRO A 167 -12.43 -5.33 14.61
C PRO A 167 -12.89 -6.07 13.36
N LYS A 168 -14.00 -6.83 13.45
CA LYS A 168 -14.58 -7.62 12.33
C LYS A 168 -14.95 -6.79 11.10
N ASN A 169 -15.23 -5.50 11.29
CA ASN A 169 -15.61 -4.54 10.25
C ASN A 169 -14.53 -3.47 10.04
N ALA A 170 -13.27 -3.79 10.34
CA ALA A 170 -12.16 -2.85 10.18
C ALA A 170 -12.14 -2.28 8.75
N THR A 171 -11.93 -0.96 8.68
CA THR A 171 -11.73 -0.24 7.43
C THR A 171 -10.38 0.47 7.49
N MET A 172 -10.00 1.18 6.44
CA MET A 172 -8.81 2.04 6.46
C MET A 172 -8.79 3.08 7.61
N LYS A 173 -9.94 3.42 8.21
CA LYS A 173 -10.01 4.30 9.39
C LYS A 173 -9.50 3.65 10.68
N PHE A 174 -9.37 2.32 10.71
CA PHE A 174 -8.85 1.61 11.88
C PHE A 174 -7.40 2.00 12.20
N VAL A 175 -6.63 2.39 11.18
CA VAL A 175 -5.24 2.81 11.33
C VAL A 175 -5.21 4.32 11.58
N GLU A 176 -5.00 4.70 12.82
CA GLU A 176 -5.08 6.09 13.26
C GLU A 176 -3.70 6.72 13.43
N THR A 177 -2.70 5.94 13.84
CA THR A 177 -1.36 6.44 14.19
C THR A 177 -0.24 5.80 13.36
N PRO A 178 0.91 6.47 13.20
CA PRO A 178 2.10 5.88 12.58
C PRO A 178 2.57 4.60 13.27
N ALA A 179 2.60 4.58 14.60
CA ALA A 179 3.03 3.40 15.37
C ALA A 179 2.13 2.19 15.13
N GLN A 180 0.81 2.40 15.07
CA GLN A 180 -0.13 1.32 14.75
C GLN A 180 0.06 0.82 13.31
N TYR A 181 0.26 1.72 12.35
CA TYR A 181 0.57 1.37 10.98
C TYR A 181 1.84 0.52 10.88
N GLU A 182 2.93 0.94 11.54
CA GLU A 182 4.20 0.22 11.57
C GLU A 182 4.08 -1.17 12.19
N ASN A 183 3.32 -1.29 13.28
CA ASN A 183 3.03 -2.59 13.90
C ASN A 183 2.33 -3.54 12.93
N ILE A 184 1.35 -3.06 12.16
CA ILE A 184 0.66 -3.88 11.15
C ILE A 184 1.63 -4.28 10.03
N GLN A 185 2.43 -3.34 9.50
CA GLN A 185 3.43 -3.64 8.46
C GLN A 185 4.48 -4.66 8.95
N ALA A 186 4.90 -4.56 10.21
CA ALA A 186 5.84 -5.50 10.81
C ALA A 186 5.27 -6.91 10.91
N VAL A 187 3.98 -7.05 11.25
CA VAL A 187 3.28 -8.35 11.24
C VAL A 187 3.30 -8.96 9.84
N ILE A 188 2.88 -8.18 8.84
CA ILE A 188 2.85 -8.63 7.44
C ILE A 188 4.24 -9.08 7.00
N ARG A 189 5.27 -8.25 7.24
CA ARG A 189 6.66 -8.53 6.85
C ARG A 189 7.20 -9.80 7.52
N ALA A 190 6.87 -10.04 8.79
CA ALA A 190 7.29 -11.24 9.49
C ALA A 190 6.68 -12.51 8.86
N ILE A 191 5.40 -12.46 8.50
CA ILE A 191 4.69 -13.59 7.88
C ILE A 191 5.19 -13.84 6.46
N THR A 192 5.31 -12.78 5.64
CA THR A 192 5.76 -12.94 4.25
C THR A 192 7.22 -13.38 4.17
N LYS A 193 8.05 -12.98 5.15
CA LYS A 193 9.40 -13.51 5.31
C LYS A 193 9.42 -15.03 5.55
N LYS A 194 8.49 -15.58 6.34
CA LYS A 194 8.35 -17.03 6.53
C LYS A 194 7.94 -17.74 5.24
N ALA A 195 7.12 -17.08 4.41
CA ALA A 195 6.74 -17.57 3.09
C ALA A 195 7.82 -17.36 2.01
N GLY A 196 8.92 -16.65 2.30
CA GLY A 196 9.97 -16.36 1.33
C GLY A 196 9.56 -15.41 0.21
N VAL A 197 8.54 -14.55 0.44
CA VAL A 197 8.02 -13.62 -0.58
C VAL A 197 8.04 -12.15 -0.09
N PRO A 198 8.07 -11.18 -1.02
CA PRO A 198 7.99 -9.75 -0.67
C PRO A 198 6.69 -9.40 0.07
N PRO A 199 6.69 -8.42 0.99
CA PRO A 199 5.49 -8.07 1.77
C PRO A 199 4.28 -7.69 0.90
N ILE A 200 4.53 -6.99 -0.21
CA ILE A 200 3.48 -6.53 -1.12
C ILE A 200 2.71 -7.67 -1.80
N TYR A 201 3.23 -8.91 -1.80
CA TYR A 201 2.51 -10.07 -2.34
C TYR A 201 1.25 -10.37 -1.52
N TYR A 202 1.25 -10.01 -0.23
CA TYR A 202 0.06 -10.12 0.61
C TYR A 202 -1.10 -9.26 0.10
N ASP A 203 -0.83 -8.08 -0.47
CA ASP A 203 -1.89 -7.26 -1.08
C ASP A 203 -2.54 -8.00 -2.26
N VAL A 204 -1.74 -8.64 -3.11
CA VAL A 204 -2.24 -9.42 -4.25
C VAL A 204 -3.08 -10.60 -3.74
N LEU A 205 -2.58 -11.37 -2.77
CA LEU A 205 -3.32 -12.49 -2.19
C LEU A 205 -4.64 -12.06 -1.54
N ALA A 206 -4.63 -10.98 -0.75
CA ALA A 206 -5.82 -10.50 -0.03
C ALA A 206 -6.92 -10.02 -0.99
N TRP A 207 -6.54 -9.52 -2.16
CA TRP A 207 -7.47 -9.12 -3.23
C TRP A 207 -7.87 -10.27 -4.17
N ASP A 208 -6.99 -11.25 -4.39
CA ASP A 208 -7.26 -12.43 -5.23
C ASP A 208 -8.11 -13.47 -4.50
N SER A 209 -7.95 -13.65 -3.18
CA SER A 209 -8.78 -14.54 -2.33
C SER A 209 -10.26 -14.12 -2.23
N ARG A 210 -10.64 -13.12 -3.03
CA ARG A 210 -11.97 -12.57 -3.25
C ARG A 210 -12.67 -13.21 -4.47
N HIS A 211 -11.92 -13.90 -5.33
CA HIS A 211 -12.35 -14.56 -6.56
C HIS A 211 -12.04 -16.05 -6.49
#